data_AF-A0A2T2XDA1-F1
#
_entry.id   AF-A0A2T2XDA1-F1
#
_cell.length_a   1.000
_cell.length_b   1.000
_cell.length_c   1.000
_cell.angle_alpha   90.00
_cell.angle_beta   90.00
_cell.angle_gamma   90.00
#
_symmetry.space_group_name_H-M   'P 1'
#
loop_
_entity.id
_entity.type
_entity.pdbx_description
1 polymer ?
#
loop_
_entity_poly.entity_id
_entity_poly.type
_entity_poly.pdbx_seq_one_letter_code
_entity_poly.pdbx_strand_id
1 'polypeptide(L)' 'MALAILEGDTVTDPREPHKGRKGCVMRVRTNPACLMRSLEIRWENAPDILEELEELEFGPLED' A
#
# COMPACT_ATOMS: atom_id res chain seq x y z
N MET A 1 11.07 11.20 10.62
CA MET A 1 10.23 10.14 11.23
C MET A 1 9.53 9.50 10.07
N ALA A 2 9.72 8.21 9.79
CA ALA A 2 8.97 7.56 8.70
C ALA A 2 7.48 7.59 9.07
N LEU A 3 6.67 8.28 8.27
CA LEU A 3 5.22 8.30 8.44
C LEU A 3 4.69 6.93 7.99
N ALA A 4 3.78 6.35 8.77
CA ALA A 4 3.14 5.10 8.34
C ALA A 4 2.12 5.39 7.23
N ILE A 5 1.89 4.42 6.34
CA ILE A 5 0.93 4.56 5.24
C ILE A 5 -0.50 4.64 5.82
N LEU A 6 -1.28 5.63 5.39
CA LEU A 6 -2.65 5.86 5.88
C LEU A 6 -3.70 5.59 4.80
N GLU A 7 -4.94 5.42 5.22
CA GLU A 7 -6.08 5.39 4.30
C GLU A 7 -6.19 6.72 3.56
N GLY A 8 -6.31 6.66 2.23
CA GLY A 8 -6.31 7.81 1.34
C GLY A 8 -4.94 8.17 0.77
N ASP A 9 -3.85 7.58 1.26
CA ASP A 9 -2.52 7.83 0.70
C ASP A 9 -2.39 7.25 -0.71
N THR A 10 -1.59 7.93 -1.54
CA THR A 10 -1.21 7.42 -2.85
C THR A 10 0.13 6.71 -2.76
N VAL A 11 0.18 5.48 -3.22
CA VAL A 11 1.38 4.63 -3.22
C VAL A 11 1.73 4.19 -4.64
N THR A 12 2.98 3.77 -4.84
CA THR A 12 3.43 3.15 -6.09
C THR A 12 3.67 1.65 -5.84
N ASP A 13 3.25 0.79 -6.77
CA ASP A 13 3.41 -0.66 -6.65
C ASP A 13 4.90 -1.04 -6.50
N PRO A 14 5.32 -1.55 -5.32
CA PRO A 14 6.72 -1.87 -5.05
C PRO A 14 7.20 -3.09 -5.86
N ARG A 15 6.27 -3.89 -6.42
CA ARG A 15 6.58 -5.04 -7.28
C ARG A 15 6.95 -4.62 -8.71
N GLU A 16 6.53 -3.42 -9.12
CA GLU A 16 6.76 -2.89 -10.48
C GLU A 16 7.29 -1.45 -10.47
N PRO A 17 8.44 -1.17 -9.82
CA PRO A 17 8.94 0.20 -9.60
C PRO A 17 9.22 0.95 -10.91
N HIS A 18 9.59 0.24 -11.98
CA HIS A 18 9.85 0.83 -13.29
C HIS A 18 8.59 1.22 -14.06
N LYS A 19 7.43 0.66 -13.71
CA LYS A 19 6.16 0.98 -14.38
C LYS A 19 5.44 2.16 -13.74
N GLY A 20 5.81 2.54 -12.52
CA GLY A 20 5.19 3.66 -11.80
C GLY A 20 3.69 3.45 -11.61
N ARG A 21 3.25 2.20 -11.40
CA ARG A 21 1.83 1.88 -11.20
C ARG A 21 1.37 2.51 -9.88
N LYS A 22 0.54 3.53 -9.97
CA LYS A 22 0.01 4.24 -8.79
C LYS A 22 -1.30 3.64 -8.32
N GLY A 23 -1.52 3.68 -7.02
CA GLY A 23 -2.75 3.24 -6.38
C GLY A 23 -3.07 4.08 -5.16
N CYS A 24 -4.33 4.04 -4.76
CA CYS A 24 -4.83 4.69 -3.56
C CYS A 24 -5.12 3.64 -2.49
N VAL A 25 -4.64 3.89 -1.27
CA VAL A 25 -4.89 3.04 -0.12
C VAL A 25 -6.34 3.24 0.31
N MET A 26 -7.16 2.22 0.08
CA MET A 26 -8.57 2.26 0.42
C MET A 26 -8.79 1.91 1.89
N ARG A 27 -8.02 0.95 2.42
CA ARG A 27 -8.07 0.53 3.83
C ARG A 27 -6.73 0.09 4.36
N VAL A 28 -6.51 0.29 5.65
CA VAL A 28 -5.38 -0.28 6.39
C VAL A 28 -5.92 -1.28 7.40
N ARG A 29 -5.48 -2.53 7.31
CA ARG A 29 -5.82 -3.59 8.26
C ARG A 29 -4.60 -3.95 9.09
N THR A 30 -4.85 -4.40 10.31
CA THR A 30 -3.81 -4.93 11.19
C THR A 30 -4.17 -6.34 11.58
N ASN A 31 -3.28 -7.28 11.30
CA ASN A 31 -3.46 -8.67 11.71
C ASN A 31 -3.29 -8.77 13.23
N PRO A 32 -4.33 -9.17 13.99
CA PRO A 32 -4.25 -9.21 15.45
C PRO A 32 -3.28 -10.29 15.98
N ALA A 33 -2.89 -11.27 15.17
CA ALA A 33 -1.99 -12.34 15.60
C ALA A 33 -0.51 -11.95 15.58
N CYS A 34 -0.11 -11.03 14.70
CA CYS A 34 1.29 -10.67 14.47
C CYS A 34 1.54 -9.16 14.38
N LEU A 35 0.49 -8.34 14.53
CA LEU A 35 0.50 -6.88 14.42
C LEU A 35 0.98 -6.36 13.05
N MET A 36 1.10 -7.22 12.05
CA MET A 36 1.47 -6.82 10.69
C MET A 36 0.34 -6.02 10.04
N ARG A 37 0.70 -4.95 9.35
CA ARG A 37 -0.22 -4.08 8.65
C ARG A 37 -0.32 -4.49 7.18
N SER A 38 -1.54 -4.67 6.70
CA SER A 38 -1.84 -4.85 5.28
C SER A 38 -2.65 -3.68 4.74
N LEU A 39 -2.46 -3.38 3.47
CA LEU A 39 -3.04 -2.25 2.75
C LEU A 39 -3.94 -2.81 1.66
N GLU A 40 -5.23 -2.47 1.68
CA GLU A 40 -6.11 -2.70 0.53
C GLU A 40 -5.97 -1.51 -0.42
N ILE A 41 -5.44 -1.75 -1.62
CA ILE A 41 -5.10 -0.71 -2.58
C ILE A 41 -5.95 -0.85 -3.83
N ARG A 42 -6.49 0.27 -4.30
CA ARG A 42 -7.11 0.39 -5.63
C ARG A 42 -6.10 1.01 -6.59
N TRP A 43 -5.73 0.25 -7.62
CA TRP A 43 -4.78 0.73 -8.64
C TRP A 43 -5.47 1.55 -9.73
N GLU A 44 -4.80 2.59 -10.24
CA GLU A 44 -5.37 3.46 -11.28
C GLU A 44 -5.63 2.74 -12.61
N ASN A 45 -4.81 1.73 -12.94
CA ASN A 45 -4.97 0.92 -14.14
C ASN A 45 -5.99 -0.23 -14.01
N ALA A 46 -6.44 -0.52 -12.78
CA ALA A 46 -7.37 -1.60 -12.48
C ALA A 46 -8.33 -1.17 -11.34
N PRO A 47 -9.20 -0.17 -11.57
CA PRO A 47 -10.02 0.43 -10.52
C PRO A 47 -11.05 -0.52 -9.91
N ASP A 48 -11.45 -1.56 -10.66
CA ASP A 48 -12.40 -2.59 -10.23
C ASP A 48 -11.77 -3.69 -9.35
N ILE A 49 -10.45 -3.67 -9.19
CA ILE A 49 -9.70 -4.67 -8.42
C ILE A 49 -9.11 -4.00 -7.19
N LEU A 50 -9.38 -4.59 -6.02
CA LEU A 50 -8.67 -4.29 -4.78
C LEU A 50 -7.61 -5.37 -4.57
N GLU A 51 -6.37 -4.96 -4.41
CA GLU A 51 -5.26 -5.85 -4.05
C GLU A 51 -4.85 -5.58 -2.61
N GLU A 52 -4.58 -6.64 -1.84
CA GLU A 52 -4.00 -6.53 -0.51
C GLU A 52 -2.48 -6.73 -0.60
N LEU A 53 -1.71 -5.80 -0.04
CA LEU A 53 -0.25 -5.90 0.10
C LEU A 53 0.17 -5.61 1.54
N GLU A 54 1.28 -6.18 1.96
CA GLU A 54 1.85 -5.89 3.29
C GLU A 54 2.53 -4.52 3.28
N GLU A 55 2.30 -3.71 4.31
CA GLU A 55 2.91 -2.37 4.42
C GLU A 55 4.45 -2.42 4.35
N LEU A 56 5.04 -3.52 4.83
CA LEU A 56 6.47 -3.82 4.74
C LEU A 56 7.00 -3.80 3.29
N GLU A 57 6.20 -4.24 2.31
CA GLU A 57 6.63 -4.34 0.92
C GLU A 57 6.93 -2.98 0.29
N PHE A 58 6.34 -1.91 0.82
CA PHE A 58 6.55 -0.54 0.35
C PHE A 58 7.89 0.06 0.84
N GLY A 59 8.64 -0.69 1.64
CA GLY A 59 9.89 -0.24 2.22
C GLY A 59 9.71 0.88 3.24
N PRO A 60 10.82 1.46 3.76
CA PRO A 60 10.72 2.72 4.48
C PRO A 60 10.18 3.76 3.50
N LEU A 61 9.07 4.42 3.85
CA LEU A 61 8.69 5.67 3.21
C LEU A 61 9.79 6.69 3.54
N GLU A 62 10.78 6.83 2.66
CA GLU A 62 11.81 7.86 2.78
C GLU A 62 11.16 9.26 2.67
N ASP A 63 11.75 10.21 3.41
CA ASP A 63 11.29 11.58 3.69
C ASP A 63 11.11 12.46 2.43
#